data_AF-A0A225UZX8-F1
#
_entry.id   AF-A0A225UZX8-F1
#
_cell.length_a   1.000
_cell.length_b   1.000
_cell.length_c   1.000
_cell.angle_alpha   90.00
_cell.angle_beta   90.00
_cell.angle_gamma   90.00
#
_symmetry.space_group_name_H-M   'P 1'
#
loop_
_entity.id
_entity.type
_entity.pdbx_description
1 polymer ?
#
loop_
_entity_poly.entity_id
_entity_poly.type
_entity_poly.pdbx_seq_one_letter_code
_entity_poly.pdbx_strand_id
1 'polypeptide(L)'
;MTLMTTPKKTNQVDEPIVSSLSGRQRCSIYDYNRQVQSRKLCKAHGGGVSCRSLNCGKLAQRRGLCVAHGGGRYCEFGGCVKFAQFNRFCVKHGGGRRCNVRECQKFAQIRGFCKAHAKDVMGNSVVPVVSRCIPSFASQYGAFQPVSSLKDRTEAQKKRTTRQPEPASRMDTSSRLSLVSQDPALQDQ
;
A
#
# COMPACT_ATOMS: atom_id res chain seq x y z
N MET A 1 74.32 -31.48 -14.96
CA MET A 1 74.39 -31.30 -13.50
C MET A 1 73.21 -30.45 -13.07
N THR A 2 72.38 -31.04 -12.21
CA THR A 2 71.57 -30.41 -11.15
C THR A 2 70.33 -29.58 -11.53
N LEU A 3 69.18 -30.22 -11.28
CA LEU A 3 67.83 -29.70 -10.99
C LEU A 3 67.84 -28.80 -9.73
N MET A 4 66.98 -27.77 -9.63
CA MET A 4 66.31 -27.27 -8.40
C MET A 4 65.14 -26.34 -8.83
N THR A 5 63.87 -26.77 -8.95
CA THR A 5 62.73 -26.75 -7.97
C THR A 5 62.32 -25.41 -7.29
N THR A 6 61.21 -24.80 -7.79
CA THR A 6 59.99 -24.19 -7.13
C THR A 6 60.07 -23.20 -5.93
N PRO A 7 58.95 -22.63 -5.37
CA PRO A 7 57.92 -21.67 -5.87
C PRO A 7 57.53 -20.52 -4.85
N LYS A 8 56.74 -19.49 -5.22
CA LYS A 8 55.71 -18.73 -4.41
C LYS A 8 55.35 -17.38 -5.06
N LYS A 9 54.14 -17.22 -5.63
CA LYS A 9 52.89 -16.68 -5.04
C LYS A 9 52.96 -15.22 -4.59
N THR A 10 52.28 -14.34 -5.31
CA THR A 10 51.47 -13.28 -4.69
C THR A 10 50.34 -12.83 -5.62
N ASN A 11 49.13 -13.17 -5.15
CA ASN A 11 47.82 -12.57 -5.38
C ASN A 11 47.60 -11.73 -6.63
N GLN A 12 46.80 -12.31 -7.52
CA GLN A 12 45.69 -11.62 -8.18
C GLN A 12 44.93 -10.84 -7.10
N VAL A 13 44.96 -9.51 -7.18
CA VAL A 13 43.86 -8.70 -6.66
C VAL A 13 42.97 -8.45 -7.85
N ASP A 14 41.94 -9.29 -7.96
CA ASP A 14 40.82 -9.01 -8.83
C ASP A 14 40.32 -7.60 -8.52
N GLU A 15 40.29 -6.77 -9.55
CA GLU A 15 39.47 -5.57 -9.69
C GLU A 15 38.20 -5.71 -8.85
N PRO A 16 37.83 -4.73 -8.00
CA PRO A 16 36.51 -4.74 -7.41
C PRO A 16 35.52 -4.62 -8.57
N ILE A 17 34.93 -5.76 -8.92
CA ILE A 17 33.73 -5.86 -9.75
C ILE A 17 32.71 -4.96 -9.04
N VAL A 18 32.65 -3.67 -9.42
CA VAL A 18 31.61 -2.75 -9.02
C VAL A 18 30.35 -3.29 -9.69
N SER A 19 29.78 -4.26 -9.00
CA SER A 19 28.66 -5.04 -9.46
C SER A 19 27.56 -4.02 -9.69
N SER A 20 27.24 -3.80 -10.97
CA SER A 20 26.21 -2.91 -11.50
C SER A 20 24.81 -3.31 -11.05
N LEU A 21 24.60 -3.49 -9.74
CA LEU A 21 23.41 -4.09 -9.16
C LEU A 21 22.45 -2.98 -8.74
N SER A 22 21.34 -2.92 -9.47
CA SER A 22 20.06 -2.30 -9.09
C SER A 22 19.43 -2.93 -7.83
N GLY A 23 20.24 -3.14 -6.79
CA GLY A 23 19.88 -3.66 -5.49
C GLY A 23 19.60 -2.53 -4.50
N ARG A 24 18.47 -2.64 -3.79
CA ARG A 24 18.10 -1.69 -2.75
C ARG A 24 19.12 -1.73 -1.61
N GLN A 25 19.70 -0.57 -1.28
CA GLN A 25 20.75 -0.41 -0.25
C GLN A 25 20.28 -0.92 1.13
N ARG A 26 21.20 -1.50 1.91
CA ARG A 26 20.96 -2.01 3.28
C ARG A 26 21.29 -0.96 4.34
N CYS A 27 20.61 -1.05 5.48
CA CYS A 27 20.79 -0.13 6.60
C CYS A 27 22.25 -0.08 7.07
N SER A 28 22.75 1.13 7.36
CA SER A 28 24.13 1.39 7.79
C SER A 28 24.43 1.05 9.25
N ILE A 29 23.45 0.55 10.02
CA ILE A 29 23.70 0.07 11.39
C ILE A 29 24.00 -1.43 11.26
N TYR A 30 25.13 -1.85 11.83
CA TYR A 30 25.67 -3.20 11.73
C TYR A 30 24.60 -4.27 12.04
N ASP A 31 24.54 -5.29 11.19
CA ASP A 31 23.64 -6.46 11.27
C ASP A 31 22.13 -6.24 11.08
N TYR A 32 21.73 -5.17 10.39
CA TYR A 32 20.32 -4.97 10.03
C TYR A 32 20.04 -5.15 8.53
N ASN A 33 19.60 -6.36 8.16
CA ASN A 33 19.21 -6.71 6.78
C ASN A 33 17.89 -6.08 6.31
N ARG A 34 17.53 -4.88 6.81
CA ARG A 34 16.43 -4.12 6.23
C ARG A 34 16.93 -3.08 5.25
N GLN A 35 16.06 -2.84 4.29
CA GLN A 35 16.23 -1.83 3.26
C GLN A 35 16.30 -0.40 3.84
N VAL A 36 17.22 0.40 3.29
CA VAL A 36 17.34 1.84 3.54
C VAL A 36 16.09 2.56 3.08
N GLN A 37 15.64 3.51 3.89
CA GLN A 37 14.63 4.50 3.50
C GLN A 37 15.29 5.81 3.10
N SER A 38 15.89 6.50 4.06
CA SER A 38 16.62 7.75 3.86
C SER A 38 17.87 7.78 4.75
N ARG A 39 18.86 8.60 4.40
CA ARG A 39 20.09 8.78 5.20
C ARG A 39 20.86 7.48 5.48
N LYS A 40 20.79 6.49 4.57
CA LYS A 40 21.38 5.15 4.75
C LYS A 40 20.83 4.38 5.97
N LEU A 41 19.68 4.79 6.51
CA LEU A 41 19.04 4.19 7.68
C LEU A 41 17.69 3.58 7.31
N CYS A 42 17.31 2.53 8.03
CA CYS A 42 16.00 1.89 7.90
C CYS A 42 14.96 2.61 8.77
N LYS A 43 13.68 2.21 8.66
CA LYS A 43 12.60 2.77 9.49
C LYS A 43 12.86 2.65 11.00
N ALA A 44 13.44 1.54 11.46
CA ALA A 44 13.71 1.31 12.87
C ALA A 44 14.86 2.19 13.40
N HIS A 45 15.83 2.50 12.53
CA HIS A 45 17.01 3.28 12.86
C HIS A 45 16.89 4.75 12.45
N GLY A 46 15.67 5.30 12.37
CA GLY A 46 15.47 6.73 12.10
C GLY A 46 15.54 7.13 10.62
N GLY A 47 15.50 6.19 9.68
CA GLY A 47 15.36 6.47 8.24
C GLY A 47 13.99 7.05 7.82
N GLY A 48 13.05 7.21 8.77
CA GLY A 48 11.75 7.83 8.54
C GLY A 48 11.73 9.34 8.80
N VAL A 49 10.69 10.00 8.32
CA VAL A 49 10.42 11.43 8.60
C VAL A 49 9.94 11.58 10.04
N SER A 50 10.47 12.56 10.78
CA SER A 50 10.04 12.87 12.15
C SER A 50 8.73 13.66 12.16
N CYS A 51 8.00 13.59 13.27
CA CYS A 51 6.82 14.40 13.48
C CYS A 51 7.18 15.90 13.48
N ARG A 52 6.43 16.72 12.73
CA ARG A 52 6.58 18.18 12.63
C ARG A 52 6.13 18.94 13.89
N SER A 53 5.42 18.27 14.80
CA SER A 53 4.99 18.86 16.07
C SER A 53 6.21 19.22 16.92
N LEU A 54 6.12 20.35 17.61
CA LEU A 54 7.14 20.78 18.56
C LEU A 54 7.37 19.67 19.60
N ASN A 55 8.64 19.40 19.91
CA ASN A 55 9.08 18.42 20.91
C ASN A 55 8.57 16.98 20.70
N CYS A 56 8.36 16.55 19.45
CA CYS A 56 7.92 15.19 19.15
C CYS A 56 9.00 14.37 18.43
N GLY A 57 9.67 13.46 19.16
CA GLY A 57 10.62 12.49 18.59
C GLY A 57 9.99 11.29 17.87
N LYS A 58 8.65 11.24 17.75
CA LYS A 58 7.96 10.12 17.09
C LYS A 58 8.06 10.25 15.57
N LEU A 59 8.07 9.12 14.87
CA LEU A 59 8.01 9.12 13.40
C LEU A 59 6.65 9.63 12.89
N ALA A 60 6.69 10.43 11.84
CA ALA A 60 5.52 10.83 11.09
C ALA A 60 4.94 9.65 10.31
N GLN A 61 3.62 9.52 10.34
CA GLN A 61 2.90 8.50 9.60
C GLN A 61 2.32 9.06 8.30
N ARG A 62 1.63 10.21 8.38
CA ARG A 62 1.14 10.98 7.24
C ARG A 62 1.18 12.47 7.56
N ARG A 63 1.21 13.31 6.52
CA ARG A 63 1.17 14.77 6.63
C ARG A 63 2.29 15.34 7.54
N GLY A 64 3.39 14.60 7.70
CA GLY A 64 4.47 14.97 8.61
C GLY A 64 4.11 14.87 10.10
N LEU A 65 3.02 14.20 10.49
CA LEU A 65 2.56 14.10 11.88
C LEU A 65 2.54 12.64 12.34
N CYS A 66 2.77 12.41 13.64
CA CYS A 66 2.63 11.10 14.27
C CYS A 66 1.15 10.81 14.58
N VAL A 67 0.82 9.58 14.98
CA VAL A 67 -0.58 9.18 15.26
C VAL A 67 -1.25 10.07 16.31
N ALA A 68 -0.51 10.42 17.38
CA ALA A 68 -1.01 11.29 18.45
C ALA A 68 -1.27 12.74 17.98
N HIS A 69 -0.48 13.25 17.04
CA HIS A 69 -0.59 14.61 16.50
C HIS A 69 -1.38 14.67 15.18
N GLY A 70 -2.23 13.67 14.87
CA GLY A 70 -3.10 13.71 13.68
C GLY A 70 -2.54 13.09 12.40
N GLY A 71 -1.46 12.31 12.49
CA GLY A 71 -0.93 11.49 11.40
C GLY A 71 -1.76 10.23 11.09
N GLY A 72 -2.68 9.86 11.99
CA GLY A 72 -3.67 8.80 11.79
C GLY A 72 -4.94 9.31 11.13
N ARG A 73 -5.79 8.39 10.67
CA ARG A 73 -7.17 8.72 10.25
C ARG A 73 -8.13 8.16 11.29
N TYR A 74 -9.17 8.91 11.61
CA TYR A 74 -10.28 8.42 12.41
C TYR A 74 -11.30 7.70 11.52
N CYS A 75 -12.13 6.90 12.16
CA CYS A 75 -13.25 6.23 11.53
C CYS A 75 -14.25 7.26 11.00
N GLU A 76 -14.60 7.17 9.74
CA GLU A 76 -15.52 8.09 9.07
C GLU A 76 -16.99 7.87 9.44
N PHE A 77 -17.28 6.77 10.16
CA PHE A 77 -18.58 6.55 10.78
C PHE A 77 -18.91 7.66 11.80
N GLY A 78 -20.11 8.22 11.71
CA GLY A 78 -20.55 9.37 12.50
C GLY A 78 -20.32 9.17 14.00
N GLY A 79 -19.59 10.10 14.63
CA GLY A 79 -19.28 10.08 16.06
C GLY A 79 -18.24 9.04 16.51
N CYS A 80 -17.58 8.33 15.59
CA CYS A 80 -16.59 7.33 15.97
C CYS A 80 -15.20 7.92 16.22
N VAL A 81 -14.77 7.95 17.49
CA VAL A 81 -13.42 8.38 17.90
C VAL A 81 -12.31 7.35 17.66
N LYS A 82 -12.65 6.18 17.08
CA LYS A 82 -11.67 5.11 16.87
C LYS A 82 -10.86 5.36 15.62
N PHE A 83 -9.58 4.99 15.65
CA PHE A 83 -8.73 5.05 14.47
C PHE A 83 -9.22 4.09 13.37
N ALA A 84 -9.21 4.60 12.14
CA ALA A 84 -9.46 3.82 10.95
C ALA A 84 -8.27 2.92 10.67
N GLN A 85 -8.55 1.63 10.50
CA GLN A 85 -7.53 0.62 10.18
C GLN A 85 -7.45 0.42 8.66
N PHE A 86 -8.61 0.24 8.02
CA PHE A 86 -8.73 0.02 6.59
C PHE A 86 -9.97 0.74 6.04
N ASN A 87 -9.94 1.13 4.77
CA ASN A 87 -11.07 1.77 4.07
C ASN A 87 -11.78 2.88 4.86
N ARG A 88 -11.06 3.72 5.61
CA ARG A 88 -11.62 4.83 6.41
C ARG A 88 -12.47 4.43 7.62
N PHE A 89 -12.61 3.14 7.92
CA PHE A 89 -13.40 2.67 9.05
C PHE A 89 -12.54 2.01 10.13
N CYS A 90 -13.03 1.98 11.36
CA CYS A 90 -12.46 1.16 12.42
C CYS A 90 -12.91 -0.30 12.29
N VAL A 91 -12.28 -1.22 13.01
CA VAL A 91 -12.60 -2.67 12.94
C VAL A 91 -14.09 -2.95 13.17
N LYS A 92 -14.73 -2.23 14.11
CA LYS A 92 -16.17 -2.38 14.41
C LYS A 92 -17.07 -1.90 13.25
N HIS A 93 -16.62 -0.88 12.51
CA HIS A 93 -17.38 -0.28 11.41
C HIS A 93 -16.92 -0.78 10.03
N GLY A 94 -16.27 -1.95 9.95
CA GLY A 94 -15.88 -2.57 8.67
C GLY A 94 -14.44 -2.29 8.21
N GLY A 95 -13.61 -1.69 9.07
CA GLY A 95 -12.20 -1.38 8.82
C GLY A 95 -11.23 -2.57 8.87
N GLY A 96 -11.72 -3.79 8.71
CA GLY A 96 -10.91 -5.00 8.67
C GLY A 96 -10.98 -5.66 7.30
N ARG A 97 -9.88 -6.33 6.89
CA ARG A 97 -9.93 -7.18 5.70
C ARG A 97 -10.83 -8.40 6.00
N ARG A 98 -11.65 -8.81 5.04
CA ARG A 98 -12.44 -10.05 5.14
C ARG A 98 -11.57 -11.26 4.81
N CYS A 99 -11.95 -12.42 5.33
CA CYS A 99 -11.32 -13.68 4.97
C CYS A 99 -11.44 -13.91 3.47
N ASN A 100 -10.37 -14.39 2.82
CA ASN A 100 -10.34 -14.63 1.38
C ASN A 100 -11.14 -15.89 0.95
N VAL A 101 -11.74 -16.63 1.89
CA VAL A 101 -12.55 -17.81 1.59
C VAL A 101 -13.95 -17.36 1.23
N ARG A 102 -14.51 -17.92 0.15
CA ARG A 102 -15.87 -17.61 -0.31
C ARG A 102 -16.85 -17.85 0.84
N GLU A 103 -17.84 -16.97 0.96
CA GLU A 103 -18.90 -17.04 2.00
C GLU A 103 -18.42 -16.88 3.46
N CYS A 104 -17.14 -16.56 3.69
CA CYS A 104 -16.65 -16.30 5.04
C CYS A 104 -16.74 -14.81 5.41
N GLN A 105 -17.70 -14.47 6.27
CA GLN A 105 -17.86 -13.10 6.79
C GLN A 105 -16.87 -12.75 7.93
N LYS A 106 -16.04 -13.71 8.36
CA LYS A 106 -15.06 -13.50 9.43
C LYS A 106 -13.93 -12.57 8.95
N PHE A 107 -13.40 -11.77 9.87
CA PHE A 107 -12.25 -10.92 9.57
C PHE A 107 -10.97 -11.75 9.37
N ALA A 108 -10.17 -11.34 8.40
CA ALA A 108 -8.84 -11.89 8.18
C ALA A 108 -7.92 -11.44 9.31
N GLN A 109 -7.23 -12.41 9.90
CA GLN A 109 -6.28 -12.17 10.99
C GLN A 109 -4.87 -12.62 10.60
N ILE A 110 -4.75 -13.66 9.77
CA ILE A 110 -3.46 -14.24 9.39
C ILE A 110 -3.42 -14.39 7.88
N ARG A 111 -2.47 -13.70 7.22
CA ARG A 111 -2.21 -13.82 5.76
C ARG A 111 -3.45 -13.73 4.85
N GLY A 112 -4.47 -12.95 5.23
CA GLY A 112 -5.72 -12.82 4.45
C GLY A 112 -6.81 -13.82 4.81
N PHE A 113 -6.60 -14.67 5.81
CA PHE A 113 -7.56 -15.67 6.28
C PHE A 113 -7.96 -15.45 7.74
N CYS A 114 -9.17 -15.88 8.13
CA CYS A 114 -9.60 -15.89 9.53
C CYS A 114 -8.86 -16.99 10.32
N LYS A 115 -8.91 -16.99 11.66
CA LYS A 115 -8.16 -17.98 12.48
C LYS A 115 -8.43 -19.43 12.09
N ALA A 116 -9.68 -19.77 11.76
CA ALA A 116 -10.05 -21.13 11.35
C ALA A 116 -9.42 -21.45 9.98
N HIS A 117 -9.78 -20.69 8.95
CA HIS A 117 -9.26 -20.91 7.60
C HIS A 117 -7.75 -20.73 7.47
N ALA A 118 -7.11 -19.96 8.33
CA ALA A 118 -5.65 -19.84 8.36
C ALA A 118 -4.98 -21.14 8.82
N LYS A 119 -5.60 -21.87 9.77
CA LYS A 119 -5.14 -23.20 10.17
C LYS A 119 -5.38 -24.21 9.04
N ASP A 120 -6.52 -24.10 8.36
CA ASP A 120 -6.84 -25.02 7.26
C ASP A 120 -5.90 -24.80 6.06
N VAL A 121 -5.60 -23.54 5.70
CA VAL A 121 -4.74 -23.21 4.56
C VAL A 121 -3.26 -23.47 4.84
N MET A 122 -2.79 -23.22 6.07
CA MET A 122 -1.36 -23.43 6.41
C MET A 122 -1.08 -24.82 6.99
N GLY A 123 -2.10 -25.50 7.49
CA GLY A 123 -2.01 -26.81 8.15
C GLY A 123 -2.59 -27.97 7.33
N ASN A 124 -3.26 -27.71 6.19
CA ASN A 124 -3.79 -28.77 5.34
C ASN A 124 -3.31 -28.57 3.89
N SER A 125 -2.48 -29.48 3.41
CA SER A 125 -2.01 -29.58 2.02
C SER A 125 -3.09 -30.13 1.08
N VAL A 126 -4.35 -29.79 1.31
CA VAL A 126 -5.45 -30.21 0.44
C VAL A 126 -6.16 -28.95 -0.01
N VAL A 127 -5.69 -28.44 -1.14
CA VAL A 127 -6.56 -27.65 -2.00
C VAL A 127 -7.73 -28.56 -2.39
N PRO A 128 -9.00 -28.23 -2.08
CA PRO A 128 -10.05 -28.54 -3.03
C PRO A 128 -9.82 -27.56 -4.18
N VAL A 129 -8.85 -27.89 -5.05
CA VAL A 129 -8.90 -27.39 -6.41
C VAL A 129 -10.25 -27.87 -6.89
N VAL A 130 -11.10 -26.89 -7.16
CA VAL A 130 -12.38 -26.98 -7.88
C VAL A 130 -12.74 -28.40 -8.27
N SER A 131 -13.81 -28.91 -7.66
CA SER A 131 -14.55 -30.09 -8.11
C SER A 131 -14.68 -30.05 -9.63
N ARG A 132 -13.71 -30.64 -10.32
CA ARG A 132 -13.94 -31.23 -11.63
C ARG A 132 -14.74 -32.46 -11.26
N CYS A 133 -16.05 -32.36 -11.41
CA CYS A 133 -16.85 -33.54 -11.71
C CYS A 133 -16.04 -34.33 -12.74
N ILE A 134 -15.58 -35.52 -12.36
CA ILE A 134 -15.18 -36.54 -13.31
C ILE A 134 -16.52 -37.16 -13.72
N PRO A 135 -17.17 -36.77 -14.82
CA PRO A 135 -18.22 -37.61 -15.35
C PRO A 135 -17.53 -38.89 -15.83
N SER A 136 -17.71 -39.96 -15.06
CA SER A 136 -17.59 -41.31 -15.59
C SER A 136 -18.67 -41.48 -16.66
N PHE A 137 -18.37 -41.16 -17.91
CA PHE A 137 -19.22 -41.58 -19.02
C PHE A 137 -18.37 -41.75 -20.29
N ALA A 138 -18.25 -43.03 -20.70
CA ALA A 138 -18.16 -43.54 -22.07
C ALA A 138 -17.45 -42.64 -23.09
N SER A 139 -16.23 -42.96 -23.54
CA SER A 139 -16.00 -43.97 -24.61
C SER A 139 -17.10 -43.97 -25.66
N GLN A 140 -16.76 -43.54 -26.88
CA GLN A 140 -17.62 -43.38 -28.09
C GLN A 140 -18.33 -42.01 -28.04
N TYR A 141 -17.93 -40.95 -28.74
CA TYR A 141 -17.78 -40.82 -30.19
C TYR A 141 -16.89 -39.61 -30.55
N GLY A 142 -16.13 -39.75 -31.63
CA GLY A 142 -15.95 -38.70 -32.64
C GLY A 142 -14.82 -37.68 -32.45
N ALA A 143 -13.72 -37.89 -33.19
CA ALA A 143 -12.77 -36.83 -33.53
C ALA A 143 -13.47 -35.70 -34.31
N PHE A 144 -13.27 -34.44 -33.91
CA PHE A 144 -13.45 -33.29 -34.78
C PHE A 144 -12.17 -32.42 -34.72
N GLN A 145 -11.52 -32.34 -35.88
CA GLN A 145 -10.34 -31.53 -36.15
C GLN A 145 -10.71 -30.03 -36.31
N PRO A 146 -9.71 -29.13 -36.25
CA PRO A 146 -9.87 -27.74 -35.79
C PRO A 146 -10.32 -26.77 -36.89
N VAL A 147 -10.99 -25.68 -36.49
CA VAL A 147 -11.16 -24.49 -37.36
C VAL A 147 -10.10 -23.44 -37.03
N SER A 148 -9.31 -23.17 -38.04
CA SER A 148 -8.38 -22.06 -38.16
C SER A 148 -9.11 -20.75 -38.49
N SER A 149 -8.52 -19.64 -38.04
CA SER A 149 -8.68 -18.26 -38.54
C SER A 149 -10.01 -17.51 -38.35
N LEU A 150 -9.90 -16.32 -37.74
CA LEU A 150 -10.48 -15.01 -38.10
C LEU A 150 -10.31 -14.09 -36.86
N LYS A 151 -9.14 -13.45 -36.68
CA LYS A 151 -8.79 -12.09 -37.15
C LYS A 151 -9.89 -11.04 -36.96
N ASP A 152 -9.54 -10.06 -36.11
CA ASP A 152 -9.92 -8.65 -36.11
C ASP A 152 -11.41 -8.27 -36.05
N ARG A 153 -11.79 -7.78 -34.87
CA ARG A 153 -12.65 -6.59 -34.75
C ARG A 153 -12.15 -5.72 -33.61
N THR A 154 -11.16 -4.90 -33.94
CA THR A 154 -11.06 -3.55 -33.39
C THR A 154 -12.40 -2.82 -33.59
N GLU A 155 -12.65 -1.82 -32.74
CA GLU A 155 -13.70 -0.80 -32.91
C GLU A 155 -15.07 -1.09 -32.28
N ALA A 156 -15.13 -0.97 -30.96
CA ALA A 156 -16.36 -0.63 -30.24
C ALA A 156 -16.07 0.42 -29.16
N GLN A 157 -15.92 1.66 -29.63
CA GLN A 157 -16.49 2.88 -29.06
C GLN A 157 -16.61 2.96 -27.53
N LYS A 158 -15.57 3.53 -26.92
CA LYS A 158 -15.63 4.88 -26.31
C LYS A 158 -17.05 5.37 -25.98
N LYS A 159 -17.60 4.93 -24.85
CA LYS A 159 -18.63 5.70 -24.10
C LYS A 159 -17.98 6.31 -22.86
N ARG A 160 -17.12 7.28 -23.15
CA ARG A 160 -16.73 8.36 -22.26
C ARG A 160 -17.94 9.28 -22.16
N THR A 161 -18.85 9.03 -21.21
CA THR A 161 -19.83 10.05 -20.82
C THR A 161 -19.21 10.85 -19.67
N THR A 162 -18.69 12.00 -20.06
CA THR A 162 -18.48 13.17 -19.22
C THR A 162 -19.76 13.46 -18.45
N ARG A 163 -19.74 13.30 -17.11
CA ARG A 163 -20.70 14.00 -16.26
C ARG A 163 -20.29 15.47 -16.26
N GLN A 164 -21.07 16.28 -16.96
CA GLN A 164 -21.07 17.73 -16.82
C GLN A 164 -21.72 18.11 -15.48
N PRO A 165 -21.17 19.07 -14.73
CA PRO A 165 -21.95 19.94 -13.87
C PRO A 165 -22.42 21.17 -14.69
N GLU A 166 -23.73 21.33 -14.77
CA GLU A 166 -24.43 22.49 -15.35
C GLU A 166 -24.31 23.75 -14.44
N PRO A 167 -24.60 24.95 -14.98
CA PRO A 167 -23.95 26.20 -14.59
C PRO A 167 -24.65 27.05 -13.51
N ALA A 168 -23.91 28.08 -13.12
CA ALA A 168 -24.17 29.11 -12.11
C ALA A 168 -25.52 29.82 -12.20
N SER A 169 -26.17 29.98 -11.05
CA SER A 169 -27.10 31.09 -10.80
C SER A 169 -26.34 32.27 -10.17
N ARG A 170 -26.21 33.34 -10.96
CA ARG A 170 -25.84 34.71 -10.56
C ARG A 170 -27.13 35.51 -10.37
N MET A 171 -27.17 36.37 -9.34
CA MET A 171 -27.82 37.71 -9.26
C MET A 171 -28.08 38.05 -7.78
N ASP A 172 -27.95 39.27 -7.25
CA ASP A 172 -27.41 40.53 -7.75
C ASP A 172 -26.94 41.35 -6.53
N THR A 173 -26.12 42.36 -6.84
CA THR A 173 -25.51 43.38 -6.01
C THR A 173 -26.46 44.41 -5.38
N SER A 174 -25.94 45.15 -4.38
CA SER A 174 -26.42 46.48 -3.91
C SER A 174 -27.70 46.45 -3.05
N SER A 175 -27.75 46.88 -1.79
CA SER A 175 -27.28 48.12 -1.17
C SER A 175 -27.34 47.90 0.36
N ARG A 176 -26.49 48.48 1.22
CA ARG A 176 -26.67 49.85 1.72
C ARG A 176 -25.46 50.24 2.59
N LEU A 177 -24.83 51.33 2.18
CA LEU A 177 -23.83 52.12 2.90
C LEU A 177 -24.43 52.86 4.11
N SER A 178 -23.49 53.36 4.95
CA SER A 178 -23.58 54.47 5.92
C SER A 178 -23.91 54.03 7.36
N LEU A 179 -23.14 54.32 8.43
CA LEU A 179 -22.28 55.47 8.82
C LEU A 179 -21.11 54.94 9.70
N VAL A 180 -19.82 55.28 9.55
CA VAL A 180 -19.07 56.53 9.89
C VAL A 180 -19.45 57.22 11.21
N SER A 181 -18.55 57.12 12.20
CA SER A 181 -18.07 58.15 13.17
C SER A 181 -17.24 57.40 14.25
N GLN A 182 -15.90 57.40 14.25
CA GLN A 182 -14.92 58.37 14.81
C GLN A 182 -15.04 58.70 16.32
N ASP A 183 -14.15 58.05 17.11
CA ASP A 183 -13.21 58.56 18.16
C ASP A 183 -13.73 59.33 19.42
N PRO A 184 -12.89 59.61 20.46
CA PRO A 184 -11.99 58.75 21.28
C PRO A 184 -12.08 59.01 22.84
N ALA A 185 -11.24 58.31 23.62
CA ALA A 185 -10.71 58.63 24.97
C ALA A 185 -11.56 58.49 26.26
N LEU A 186 -11.10 57.67 27.23
CA LEU A 186 -10.62 58.09 28.57
C LEU A 186 -10.00 56.95 29.40
N GLN A 187 -9.07 57.31 30.29
CA GLN A 187 -8.24 56.52 31.23
C GLN A 187 -8.99 55.90 32.43
N ASP A 188 -8.21 55.14 33.22
CA ASP A 188 -8.34 54.61 34.61
C ASP A 188 -8.36 53.06 34.64
N GLN A 189 -7.46 52.27 35.25
CA GLN A 189 -6.37 52.45 36.23
C GLN A 189 -5.31 51.35 36.01
#